data_AF-A0A7W0T8M5-F1
#
_entry.id   AF-A0A7W0T8M5-F1
#
_cell.length_a   1.000
_cell.length_b   1.000
_cell.length_c   1.000
_cell.angle_alpha   90.00
_cell.angle_beta   90.00
_cell.angle_gamma   90.00
#
_symmetry.space_group_name_H-M   'P 1'
#
loop_
_entity.id
_entity.type
_entity.pdbx_description
1 polymer ?
#
loop_
_entity_poly.entity_id
_entity_poly.type
_entity_poly.pdbx_seq_one_letter_code
_entity_poly.pdbx_strand_id
1 'polypeptide(L)'
;MATIRSTLLVLAMVLVGCGKQDNSEATDQASKQLREAQDQVNTNTKDLTANEQDIEKRKRELATEQQELADKQKRLEEQQRALGSAQQTLAGARVAYAAAVKERLAKLDAALATLSRKTDAKARDAAAGLRARRDQLVVMLDAMAGTADPDWNKYTKDVDTTFDAIERDLSATD
;
A
#
# COMPACT_ATOMS: atom_id res chain seq x y z
N MET A 1 20.99 -27.89 -17.15
CA MET A 1 21.34 -27.35 -18.49
C MET A 1 21.88 -28.51 -19.31
N ALA A 2 21.08 -28.99 -20.26
CA ALA A 2 21.42 -30.13 -21.11
C ALA A 2 22.12 -29.63 -22.39
N THR A 3 23.37 -30.05 -22.59
CA THR A 3 24.15 -29.78 -23.80
C THR A 3 23.73 -30.75 -24.90
N ILE A 4 22.96 -30.27 -25.88
CA ILE A 4 22.59 -31.03 -27.08
C ILE A 4 23.79 -30.99 -28.03
N ARG A 5 24.57 -32.08 -28.07
CA ARG A 5 25.62 -32.32 -29.06
C ARG A 5 24.96 -32.82 -30.35
N SER A 6 24.79 -31.94 -31.34
CA SER A 6 24.41 -32.32 -32.70
C SER A 6 25.63 -32.85 -33.45
N THR A 7 25.76 -34.18 -33.46
CA THR A 7 26.75 -34.92 -34.26
C THR A 7 26.24 -35.02 -35.70
N LEU A 8 26.72 -34.15 -36.60
CA LEU A 8 26.39 -34.23 -38.03
C LEU A 8 27.38 -35.18 -38.72
N LEU A 9 26.94 -36.41 -38.97
CA LEU A 9 27.66 -37.46 -39.68
C LEU A 9 27.24 -37.41 -41.16
N VAL A 10 28.07 -36.84 -42.04
CA VAL A 10 27.85 -36.89 -43.50
C VAL A 10 28.66 -38.04 -44.07
N LEU A 11 27.97 -39.15 -44.35
CA LEU A 11 28.50 -40.34 -45.01
C LEU A 11 28.56 -40.07 -46.53
N ALA A 12 29.77 -39.96 -47.08
CA ALA A 12 30.00 -39.87 -48.52
C ALA A 12 30.19 -41.28 -49.11
N MET A 13 29.27 -41.71 -49.98
CA MET A 13 29.50 -42.81 -50.93
C MET A 13 28.77 -42.51 -52.23
N VAL A 14 29.54 -42.22 -53.30
CA VAL A 14 29.04 -42.36 -54.67
C VAL A 14 30.10 -43.13 -55.48
N LEU A 15 29.67 -44.30 -55.94
CA LEU A 15 30.38 -45.25 -56.80
C LEU A 15 30.49 -44.72 -58.24
N VAL A 16 31.65 -44.93 -58.84
CA VAL A 16 32.06 -44.49 -60.19
C VAL A 16 31.58 -45.52 -61.23
N GLY A 17 30.72 -45.10 -62.16
CA GLY A 17 30.36 -45.83 -63.39
C GLY A 17 30.76 -45.03 -64.63
N CYS A 18 31.66 -45.58 -65.45
CA CYS A 18 32.22 -44.97 -66.65
C CYS A 18 31.24 -44.96 -67.84
N GLY A 19 30.51 -43.87 -68.03
CA GLY A 19 29.90 -43.46 -69.30
C GLY A 19 30.29 -42.00 -69.56
N LYS A 20 30.79 -41.67 -70.76
CA LYS A 20 31.09 -40.29 -71.16
C LYS A 20 29.78 -39.52 -71.37
N GLN A 21 29.16 -39.12 -70.28
CA GLN A 21 28.02 -38.21 -70.24
C GLN A 21 28.54 -36.92 -69.61
N ASP A 22 28.37 -35.78 -70.30
CA ASP A 22 28.84 -34.48 -69.83
C ASP A 22 28.12 -34.13 -68.50
N ASN A 23 28.80 -34.39 -67.37
CA ASN A 23 28.27 -34.16 -66.02
C ASN A 23 28.40 -32.69 -65.54
N SER A 24 28.68 -31.76 -66.45
CA SER A 24 28.90 -30.35 -66.12
C SER A 24 27.65 -29.70 -65.52
N GLU A 25 26.47 -29.91 -66.11
CA GLU A 25 25.21 -29.34 -65.63
C GLU A 25 24.84 -29.83 -64.22
N ALA A 26 25.01 -31.13 -63.95
CA ALA A 26 24.75 -31.71 -62.64
C ALA A 26 25.70 -31.15 -61.58
N THR A 27 26.96 -30.90 -61.94
CA THR A 27 27.97 -30.32 -61.05
C THR A 27 27.67 -28.84 -60.76
N ASP A 28 27.21 -28.08 -61.75
CA ASP A 28 26.81 -26.68 -61.59
C ASP A 28 25.56 -26.55 -60.71
N GLN A 29 24.57 -27.41 -60.89
CA GLN A 29 23.37 -27.44 -60.06
C GLN A 29 23.68 -27.81 -58.61
N ALA A 30 24.53 -28.81 -58.39
CA ALA A 30 24.99 -29.18 -57.04
C ALA A 30 25.75 -28.02 -56.37
N SER A 31 26.60 -27.32 -57.12
CA SER A 31 27.34 -26.14 -56.62
C SER A 31 26.40 -25.00 -56.24
N LYS A 32 25.33 -24.78 -57.01
CA LYS A 32 24.30 -23.78 -56.70
C LYS A 32 23.54 -24.13 -55.43
N GLN A 33 23.07 -25.38 -55.31
CA GLN A 33 22.36 -25.87 -54.12
C GLN A 33 23.24 -25.79 -52.87
N LEU A 34 24.53 -26.10 -53.00
CA LEU A 34 25.47 -25.97 -51.89
C LEU A 34 25.62 -24.52 -51.41
N ARG A 35 25.70 -23.55 -52.35
CA ARG A 35 25.73 -22.13 -52.00
C ARG A 35 24.43 -21.68 -51.33
N GLU A 36 23.29 -22.04 -51.88
CA GLU A 36 21.98 -21.73 -51.28
C GLU A 36 21.84 -22.32 -49.87
N ALA A 37 22.29 -23.56 -49.68
CA ALA A 37 22.30 -24.20 -48.35
C ALA A 37 23.26 -23.49 -47.39
N GLN A 38 24.45 -23.08 -47.84
CA GLN A 38 25.39 -22.29 -47.04
C GLN A 38 24.79 -20.93 -46.64
N ASP A 39 24.13 -20.25 -47.58
CA ASP A 39 23.47 -18.97 -47.33
C ASP A 39 22.30 -19.10 -46.35
N GLN A 40 21.52 -20.18 -46.45
CA GLN A 40 20.45 -20.48 -45.51
C GLN A 40 20.99 -20.79 -44.10
N VAL A 41 22.06 -21.58 -43.99
CA VAL A 41 22.72 -21.86 -42.71
C VAL A 41 23.28 -20.57 -42.09
N ASN A 42 23.89 -19.70 -42.90
CA ASN A 42 24.40 -18.41 -42.46
C ASN A 42 23.26 -17.50 -41.96
N THR A 43 22.13 -17.49 -42.66
CA THR A 43 20.93 -16.73 -42.26
C THR A 43 20.37 -17.26 -40.94
N ASN A 44 20.14 -18.57 -40.84
CA ASN A 44 19.64 -19.21 -39.63
C ASN A 44 20.57 -18.97 -38.43
N THR A 45 21.89 -18.97 -38.65
CA THR A 45 22.88 -18.69 -37.60
C THR A 45 22.74 -17.27 -37.07
N LYS A 46 22.55 -16.28 -37.96
CA LYS A 46 22.31 -14.88 -37.56
C LYS A 46 21.02 -14.73 -36.78
N ASP A 47 19.94 -15.38 -37.23
CA ASP A 47 18.64 -15.33 -36.55
C ASP A 47 18.71 -15.98 -35.16
N LEU A 48 19.43 -17.10 -35.03
CA LEU A 48 19.67 -17.74 -33.73
C LEU A 48 20.45 -16.83 -32.78
N THR A 49 21.53 -16.18 -33.25
CA THR A 49 22.28 -15.23 -32.43
C THR A 49 21.42 -14.03 -32.00
N ALA A 50 20.57 -13.50 -32.90
CA ALA A 50 19.65 -12.41 -32.57
C ALA A 50 18.62 -12.85 -31.51
N ASN A 51 18.05 -14.05 -31.65
CA ASN A 51 17.11 -14.62 -30.68
C ASN A 51 17.76 -14.86 -29.32
N GLU A 52 19.00 -15.35 -29.28
CA GLU A 52 19.74 -15.52 -28.03
C GLU A 52 19.95 -14.19 -27.30
N GLN A 53 20.30 -13.12 -28.03
CA GLN A 53 20.43 -11.79 -27.47
C GLN A 53 19.10 -11.24 -26.93
N ASP A 54 17.99 -11.46 -27.64
CA ASP A 54 16.65 -11.06 -27.17
C ASP A 54 16.24 -11.82 -25.89
N ILE A 55 16.51 -13.13 -25.83
CA ILE A 55 16.23 -13.95 -24.64
C ILE A 55 17.04 -13.44 -23.44
N GLU A 56 18.33 -13.16 -23.61
CA GLU A 56 19.16 -12.63 -22.53
C GLU A 56 18.72 -11.24 -22.08
N LYS A 57 18.27 -10.38 -23.01
CA LYS A 57 17.68 -9.09 -22.68
C LYS A 57 16.41 -9.26 -21.84
N ARG A 58 15.46 -10.09 -22.29
CA ARG A 58 14.20 -10.36 -21.58
C ARG A 58 14.42 -10.99 -20.20
N LYS A 59 15.44 -11.86 -20.04
CA LYS A 59 15.80 -12.41 -18.73
C LYS A 59 16.24 -11.32 -17.75
N ARG A 60 17.02 -10.35 -18.21
CA ARG A 60 17.44 -9.20 -17.38
C ARG A 60 16.25 -8.32 -17.02
N GLU A 61 15.38 -8.02 -17.98
CA GLU A 61 14.15 -7.26 -17.74
C GLU A 61 13.25 -7.96 -16.72
N LEU A 62 13.01 -9.27 -16.86
CA LEU A 62 12.23 -10.04 -15.90
C LEU A 62 12.85 -10.05 -14.50
N ALA A 63 14.19 -10.14 -14.39
CA ALA A 63 14.87 -10.06 -13.10
C ALA A 63 14.68 -8.68 -12.44
N THR A 64 14.75 -7.60 -13.23
CA THR A 64 14.46 -6.25 -12.75
C THR A 64 13.00 -6.11 -12.29
N GLU A 65 12.04 -6.60 -13.07
CA GLU A 65 10.61 -6.57 -12.69
C GLU A 65 10.33 -7.37 -11.41
N GLN A 66 10.95 -8.53 -11.25
CA GLN A 66 10.83 -9.33 -10.01
C GLN A 66 11.37 -8.58 -8.80
N GLN A 67 12.50 -7.89 -8.96
CA GLN A 67 13.07 -7.07 -7.89
C GLN A 67 12.16 -5.88 -7.56
N GLU A 68 11.60 -5.19 -8.55
CA GLU A 68 10.65 -4.11 -8.32
C GLU A 68 9.38 -4.57 -7.60
N LEU A 69 8.87 -5.76 -7.93
CA LEU A 69 7.73 -6.35 -7.25
C LEU A 69 8.05 -6.67 -5.79
N ALA A 70 9.21 -7.24 -5.51
CA ALA A 70 9.67 -7.48 -4.14
C ALA A 70 9.78 -6.17 -3.34
N ASP A 71 10.33 -5.11 -3.94
CA ASP A 71 10.43 -3.80 -3.31
C ASP A 71 9.06 -3.13 -3.08
N LYS A 72 8.11 -3.33 -3.99
CA LYS A 72 6.72 -2.84 -3.82
C LYS A 72 6.01 -3.60 -2.70
N GLN A 73 6.17 -4.92 -2.63
CA GLN A 73 5.60 -5.74 -1.55
C GLN A 73 6.14 -5.31 -0.19
N LYS A 74 7.46 -5.14 -0.07
CA LYS A 74 8.09 -4.65 1.15
C LYS A 74 7.55 -3.28 1.59
N ARG A 75 7.43 -2.33 0.65
CA ARG A 75 6.85 -1.00 0.94
C ARG A 75 5.39 -1.07 1.40
N LEU A 76 4.60 -1.97 0.82
CA LEU A 76 3.21 -2.17 1.21
C LEU A 76 3.12 -2.74 2.64
N GLU A 77 3.96 -3.69 3.01
CA GLU A 77 4.04 -4.21 4.38
C GLU A 77 4.44 -3.12 5.39
N GLU A 78 5.41 -2.27 5.04
CA GLU A 78 5.83 -1.13 5.87
C GLU A 78 4.67 -0.13 6.06
N GLN A 79 3.93 0.18 5.00
CA GLN A 79 2.75 1.05 5.06
C GLN A 79 1.63 0.43 5.91
N GLN A 80 1.38 -0.87 5.80
CA GLN A 80 0.38 -1.55 6.64
C GLN A 80 0.76 -1.53 8.12
N ARG A 81 2.04 -1.75 8.45
CA ARG A 81 2.53 -1.63 9.83
C ARG A 81 2.38 -0.21 10.36
N ALA A 82 2.74 0.79 9.55
CA ALA A 82 2.60 2.20 9.92
C ALA A 82 1.13 2.57 10.16
N LEU A 83 0.21 2.14 9.28
CA LEU A 83 -1.23 2.35 9.44
C LEU A 83 -1.76 1.69 10.72
N GLY A 84 -1.37 0.45 11.00
CA GLY A 84 -1.75 -0.24 12.24
C GLY A 84 -1.26 0.48 13.49
N SER A 85 -0.02 0.96 13.50
CA SER A 85 0.54 1.75 14.59
C SER A 85 -0.20 3.09 14.78
N ALA A 86 -0.56 3.76 13.68
CA ALA A 86 -1.32 5.01 13.74
C ALA A 86 -2.73 4.79 14.30
N GLN A 87 -3.41 3.70 13.90
CA GLN A 87 -4.72 3.32 14.42
C GLN A 87 -4.68 3.02 15.93
N GLN A 88 -3.67 2.28 16.39
CA GLN A 88 -3.48 2.03 17.82
C GLN A 88 -3.23 3.32 18.61
N THR A 89 -2.40 4.21 18.07
CA THR A 89 -2.12 5.52 18.67
C THR A 89 -3.39 6.37 18.76
N LEU A 90 -4.18 6.42 17.69
CA LEU A 90 -5.46 7.13 17.66
C LEU A 90 -6.45 6.57 18.69
N ALA A 91 -6.59 5.24 18.75
CA ALA A 91 -7.45 4.58 19.74
C ALA A 91 -7.01 4.90 21.18
N GLY A 92 -5.70 4.86 21.45
CA GLY A 92 -5.14 5.25 22.76
C GLY A 92 -5.43 6.71 23.10
N ALA A 93 -5.25 7.63 22.14
CA ALA A 93 -5.56 9.05 22.34
C ALA A 93 -7.05 9.29 22.63
N ARG A 94 -7.96 8.55 21.98
CA ARG A 94 -9.41 8.62 22.25
C ARG A 94 -9.74 8.19 23.67
N VAL A 95 -9.16 7.08 24.13
CA VAL A 95 -9.36 6.58 25.50
C VAL A 95 -8.84 7.59 26.52
N ALA A 96 -7.64 8.15 26.27
CA ALA A 96 -7.06 9.17 27.14
C ALA A 96 -7.92 10.43 27.21
N TYR A 97 -8.44 10.91 26.08
CA TYR A 97 -9.37 12.05 26.04
C TYR A 97 -10.66 11.75 26.81
N ALA A 98 -11.26 10.57 26.64
CA ALA A 98 -12.45 10.15 27.38
C ALA A 98 -12.22 10.16 28.89
N ALA A 99 -11.07 9.65 29.34
CA ALA A 99 -10.70 9.65 30.75
C ALA A 99 -10.55 11.08 31.29
N ALA A 100 -9.86 11.96 30.57
CA ALA A 100 -9.67 13.36 30.95
C ALA A 100 -10.99 14.13 31.04
N VAL A 101 -11.88 13.93 30.06
CA VAL A 101 -13.21 14.52 30.04
C VAL A 101 -14.08 14.03 31.20
N LYS A 102 -14.04 12.72 31.51
CA LYS A 102 -14.76 12.16 32.66
C LYS A 102 -14.27 12.76 33.99
N GLU A 103 -12.96 12.94 34.12
CA GLU A 103 -12.38 13.60 35.30
C GLU A 103 -12.83 15.06 35.42
N ARG A 104 -12.82 15.80 34.31
CA ARG A 104 -13.28 17.20 34.26
C ARG A 104 -14.77 17.31 34.61
N LEU A 105 -15.59 16.39 34.13
CA LEU A 105 -17.01 16.31 34.47
C LEU A 105 -17.23 16.07 35.98
N ALA A 106 -16.47 15.16 36.58
CA ALA A 106 -16.55 14.90 38.02
C ALA A 106 -16.17 16.13 38.86
N LYS A 107 -15.18 16.92 38.42
CA LYS A 107 -14.81 18.20 39.04
C LYS A 107 -15.94 19.22 38.94
N LEU A 108 -16.59 19.33 37.77
CA LEU A 108 -17.77 20.18 37.59
C LEU A 108 -18.92 19.77 38.52
N ASP A 109 -19.20 18.46 38.64
CA ASP A 109 -20.28 17.97 39.51
C ASP A 109 -20.02 18.32 40.99
N ALA A 110 -18.77 18.21 41.45
CA ALA A 110 -18.40 18.61 42.80
C ALA A 110 -18.56 20.12 43.03
N ALA A 111 -18.18 20.94 42.05
CA ALA A 111 -18.36 22.39 42.10
C ALA A 111 -19.84 22.79 42.12
N LEU A 112 -20.67 22.17 41.28
CA LEU A 112 -22.12 22.38 41.25
C LEU A 112 -22.80 21.94 42.55
N ALA A 113 -22.35 20.84 43.15
CA ALA A 113 -22.82 20.41 44.47
C ALA A 113 -22.51 21.44 45.55
N THR A 114 -21.33 22.06 45.49
CA THR A 114 -20.92 23.15 46.40
C THR A 114 -21.77 24.39 46.19
N LEU A 115 -21.94 24.85 44.95
CA LEU A 115 -22.77 26.00 44.60
C LEU A 115 -24.22 25.82 45.05
N SER A 116 -24.76 24.60 44.92
CA SER A 116 -26.14 24.29 45.30
C SER A 116 -26.41 24.30 46.81
N ARG A 117 -25.36 24.28 47.64
CA ARG A 117 -25.48 24.45 49.10
C ARG A 117 -25.64 25.91 49.49
N LYS A 118 -25.28 26.86 48.61
CA LYS A 118 -25.52 28.29 48.86
C LYS A 118 -27.04 28.55 48.86
N THR A 119 -27.52 29.32 49.82
CA THR A 119 -28.97 29.56 50.03
C THR A 119 -29.50 30.79 49.29
N ASP A 120 -28.62 31.58 48.68
CA ASP A 120 -29.03 32.77 47.93
C ASP A 120 -29.73 32.39 46.62
N ALA A 121 -30.72 33.20 46.23
CA ALA A 121 -31.54 32.93 45.05
C ALA A 121 -30.69 32.91 43.76
N LYS A 122 -29.71 33.81 43.65
CA LYS A 122 -28.83 33.92 42.48
C LYS A 122 -28.00 32.66 42.25
N ALA A 123 -27.43 32.07 43.31
CA ALA A 123 -26.65 30.84 43.23
C ALA A 123 -27.53 29.63 42.89
N ARG A 124 -28.78 29.58 43.38
CA ARG A 124 -29.73 28.53 43.02
C ARG A 124 -30.11 28.59 41.53
N ASP A 125 -30.41 29.78 41.04
CA ASP A 125 -30.73 30.00 39.62
C ASP A 125 -29.53 29.66 38.72
N ALA A 126 -28.33 30.11 39.11
CA ALA A 126 -27.09 29.78 38.40
C ALA A 126 -26.81 28.27 38.40
N ALA A 127 -26.99 27.59 39.55
CA ALA A 127 -26.80 26.15 39.66
C ALA A 127 -27.79 25.37 38.79
N ALA A 128 -29.04 25.84 38.63
CA ALA A 128 -30.02 25.23 37.73
C ALA A 128 -29.57 25.35 36.26
N GLY A 129 -29.15 26.55 35.83
CA GLY A 129 -28.68 26.79 34.47
C GLY A 129 -27.39 26.02 34.11
N LEU A 130 -26.46 25.89 35.07
CA LEU A 130 -25.24 25.10 34.88
C LEU A 130 -25.51 23.60 34.83
N ARG A 131 -26.47 23.07 35.62
CA ARG A 131 -26.90 21.66 35.53
C ARG A 131 -27.44 21.31 34.15
N ALA A 132 -28.30 22.16 33.59
CA ALA A 132 -28.85 21.93 32.25
C ALA A 132 -27.75 21.81 31.18
N ARG A 133 -26.72 22.67 31.26
CA ARG A 133 -25.56 22.59 30.35
C ARG A 133 -24.68 21.37 30.62
N ARG A 134 -24.52 20.97 31.88
CA ARG A 134 -23.84 19.71 32.22
C ARG A 134 -24.58 18.51 31.65
N ASP A 135 -25.91 18.49 31.70
CA ASP A 135 -26.71 17.41 31.12
C ASP A 135 -26.58 17.37 29.58
N GLN A 136 -26.57 18.54 28.92
CA GLN A 136 -26.26 18.62 27.49
C GLN A 136 -24.86 18.06 27.17
N LEU A 137 -23.88 18.38 28.00
CA LEU A 137 -22.52 17.86 27.85
C LEU A 137 -22.50 16.34 27.96
N VAL A 138 -23.20 15.74 28.93
CA VAL A 138 -23.33 14.28 29.05
C VAL A 138 -23.89 13.67 27.76
N VAL A 139 -24.92 14.27 27.16
CA VAL A 139 -25.47 13.81 25.86
C VAL A 139 -24.42 13.87 24.74
N MET A 140 -23.60 14.91 24.70
CA MET A 140 -22.49 15.00 23.73
C MET A 140 -21.46 13.89 23.98
N LEU A 141 -21.12 13.61 25.24
CA LEU A 141 -20.17 12.57 25.60
C LEU A 141 -20.67 11.15 25.27
N ASP A 142 -21.96 10.90 25.40
CA ASP A 142 -22.56 9.62 25.00
C ASP A 142 -22.47 9.40 23.48
N ALA A 143 -22.44 10.49 22.69
CA ALA A 143 -22.24 10.42 21.24
C ALA A 143 -20.78 10.11 20.83
N MET A 144 -19.80 10.21 21.75
CA MET A 144 -18.37 10.03 21.49
C MET A 144 -18.03 8.70 20.80
N ALA A 145 -18.73 7.62 21.16
CA ALA A 145 -18.49 6.30 20.59
C ALA A 145 -18.93 6.17 19.12
N GLY A 146 -19.83 7.05 18.66
CA GLY A 146 -20.36 7.07 17.29
C GLY A 146 -19.72 8.10 16.37
N THR A 147 -18.86 8.99 16.88
CA THR A 147 -18.24 10.07 16.11
C THR A 147 -17.19 9.52 15.14
N ALA A 148 -17.36 9.80 13.84
CA ALA A 148 -16.40 9.43 12.81
C ALA A 148 -15.08 10.23 12.94
N ASP A 149 -13.97 9.64 12.47
CA ASP A 149 -12.63 10.27 12.46
C ASP A 149 -12.58 11.72 11.93
N PRO A 150 -13.19 12.07 10.77
CA PRO A 150 -13.12 13.44 10.26
C PRO A 150 -13.81 14.47 11.16
N ASP A 151 -14.81 14.05 11.93
CA ASP A 151 -15.58 14.94 12.82
C ASP A 151 -14.97 15.02 14.23
N TRP A 152 -13.92 14.24 14.52
CA TRP A 152 -13.33 14.16 15.84
C TRP A 152 -12.84 15.51 16.37
N ASN A 153 -12.15 16.29 15.53
CA ASN A 153 -11.62 17.60 15.93
C ASN A 153 -12.72 18.62 16.23
N LYS A 154 -13.84 18.55 15.49
CA LYS A 154 -14.99 19.40 15.75
C LYS A 154 -15.65 18.99 17.06
N TYR A 155 -15.86 17.69 17.25
CA TYR A 155 -16.41 17.12 18.47
C TYR A 155 -15.62 17.54 19.71
N THR A 156 -14.30 17.36 19.73
CA THR A 156 -13.48 17.73 20.89
C THR A 156 -13.54 19.24 21.17
N LYS A 157 -13.50 20.06 20.12
CA LYS A 157 -13.62 21.52 20.24
C LYS A 157 -14.97 21.94 20.84
N ASP A 158 -16.07 21.33 20.42
CA ASP A 158 -17.41 21.66 20.92
C ASP A 158 -17.56 21.25 22.39
N VAL A 159 -17.02 20.08 22.78
CA VAL A 159 -16.96 19.62 24.17
C VAL A 159 -16.12 20.59 25.02
N ASP A 160 -14.91 20.92 24.58
CA ASP A 160 -13.99 21.79 25.32
C ASP A 160 -14.57 23.21 25.49
N THR A 161 -15.16 23.77 24.42
CA THR A 161 -15.83 25.08 24.46
C THR A 161 -16.98 25.10 25.47
N THR A 162 -17.74 24.00 25.55
CA THR A 162 -18.86 23.87 26.49
C THR A 162 -18.35 23.80 27.93
N PHE A 163 -17.31 23.02 28.19
CA PHE A 163 -16.66 23.00 29.50
C PHE A 163 -16.16 24.38 29.92
N ASP A 164 -15.41 25.07 29.06
CA ASP A 164 -14.84 26.40 29.34
C ASP A 164 -15.93 27.43 29.65
N ALA A 165 -17.08 27.34 28.96
CA ALA A 165 -18.24 28.18 29.25
C ALA A 165 -18.83 27.90 30.64
N ILE A 166 -18.98 26.63 31.02
CA ILE A 166 -19.50 26.25 32.35
C ILE A 166 -18.53 26.70 33.45
N GLU A 167 -17.23 26.46 33.28
CA GLU A 167 -16.21 26.81 34.29
C GLU A 167 -16.10 28.31 34.51
N ARG A 168 -16.12 29.09 33.43
CA ARG A 168 -16.16 30.56 33.49
C ARG A 168 -17.39 31.06 34.25
N ASP A 169 -18.57 30.54 33.93
CA ASP A 169 -19.80 30.96 34.60
C ASP A 169 -19.82 30.55 36.08
N LEU A 170 -19.25 29.39 36.41
CA LEU A 170 -19.09 28.94 37.78
C LEU A 170 -18.16 29.89 38.56
N SER A 171 -17.03 30.30 37.98
CA SER A 171 -16.11 31.27 38.59
C SER A 171 -16.72 32.67 38.80
N ALA A 172 -17.76 33.03 38.03
CA ALA A 172 -18.49 34.29 38.18
C ALA A 172 -19.57 34.23 39.29
N THR A 173 -19.80 33.05 39.88
CA THR A 173 -20.78 32.81 40.97
C THR A 173 -20.16 32.63 42.35
N ASP A 174 -18.83 32.60 42.42
CA ASP A 174 -18.06 32.66 43.66
C ASP A 174 -17.81 34.09 44.11
#